data_AF-A0A843GJB7-F1
#
_entry.id   AF-A0A843GJB7-F1
#
_cell.length_a   1.000
_cell.length_b   1.000
_cell.length_c   1.000
_cell.angle_alpha   90.00
_cell.angle_beta   90.00
_cell.angle_gamma   90.00
#
_symmetry.space_group_name_H-M   'P 1'
#
loop_
_entity.id
_entity.type
_entity.pdbx_description
1 polymer ?
#
loop_
_entity_poly.entity_id
_entity_poly.type
_entity_poly.pdbx_seq_one_letter_code
_entity_poly.pdbx_strand_id
1 'polypeptide(L)'
;MYKIDPSGKKIKVPIFSKESVDELLKRYGINLDNKFGYDYVFAANMCRADYFGSSVTDEQHLALFVKDYVDDPDGYEELPFTRFYADCIGKGVPIP
;
A
#
# COMPACT_ATOMS: atom_id res chain seq x y z
N MET A 1 -6.86 -0.19 -8.63
CA MET A 1 -6.17 -1.48 -8.45
C MET A 1 -7.14 -2.62 -8.72
N TYR A 2 -6.61 -3.77 -9.16
CA TYR A 2 -7.39 -4.96 -9.45
C TYR A 2 -6.74 -6.16 -8.79
N LYS A 3 -7.53 -7.13 -8.34
CA LYS A 3 -7.06 -8.46 -7.95
C LYS A 3 -7.67 -9.53 -8.84
N ILE A 4 -7.02 -10.67 -8.94
CA ILE A 4 -7.57 -11.86 -9.61
C ILE A 4 -8.30 -12.68 -8.55
N ASP A 5 -9.57 -12.95 -8.77
CA ASP A 5 -10.33 -13.85 -7.90
C ASP A 5 -9.99 -15.33 -8.20
N PRO A 6 -10.45 -16.30 -7.38
CA PRO A 6 -10.19 -17.72 -7.63
C PRO A 6 -10.72 -18.24 -8.98
N SER A 7 -11.62 -17.51 -9.66
CA SER A 7 -12.13 -17.83 -10.99
C SER A 7 -11.26 -17.27 -12.13
N GLY A 8 -10.20 -16.54 -11.82
CA GLY A 8 -9.32 -15.89 -12.80
C GLY A 8 -9.79 -14.51 -13.25
N LYS A 9 -10.86 -13.95 -12.65
CA LYS A 9 -11.45 -12.67 -13.07
C LYS A 9 -10.79 -11.49 -12.35
N LYS A 10 -10.50 -10.42 -13.11
CA LYS A 10 -10.09 -9.12 -12.54
C LYS A 10 -11.27 -8.47 -11.84
N ILE A 11 -11.12 -8.21 -10.54
CA ILE A 11 -12.08 -7.47 -9.72
C ILE A 11 -11.45 -6.19 -9.19
N LYS A 12 -12.19 -5.09 -9.21
CA LYS A 12 -11.73 -3.78 -8.75
C LYS A 12 -11.66 -3.77 -7.23
N VAL A 13 -10.53 -3.38 -6.67
CA VAL A 13 -10.34 -3.25 -5.22
C VAL A 13 -10.66 -1.81 -4.82
N PRO A 14 -11.51 -1.58 -3.80
CA PRO A 14 -11.73 -0.26 -3.24
C PRO A 14 -10.42 0.33 -2.72
N ILE A 15 -10.12 1.55 -3.16
CA ILE A 15 -8.90 2.28 -2.80
C ILE A 15 -9.13 2.94 -1.45
N PHE A 16 -8.16 2.83 -0.54
CA PHE A 16 -8.14 3.59 0.69
C PHE A 16 -7.77 5.04 0.39
N SER A 17 -8.56 5.98 0.93
CA SER A 17 -8.17 7.37 1.00
C SER A 17 -7.07 7.56 2.04
N LYS A 18 -6.39 8.71 1.99
CA LYS A 18 -5.38 9.07 2.99
C LYS A 18 -5.95 9.02 4.40
N GLU A 19 -7.16 9.55 4.58
CA GLU A 19 -7.87 9.59 5.86
C GLU A 19 -8.16 8.18 6.38
N SER A 20 -8.59 7.26 5.50
CA SER A 20 -8.80 5.86 5.89
C SER A 20 -7.51 5.18 6.36
N VAL A 21 -6.37 5.48 5.72
CA VAL A 21 -5.08 4.93 6.14
C VAL A 21 -4.62 5.57 7.45
N ASP A 22 -4.79 6.88 7.63
CA ASP A 22 -4.47 7.57 8.88
C ASP A 22 -5.30 7.01 10.05
N GLU A 23 -6.60 6.77 9.85
CA GLU A 23 -7.47 6.14 10.85
C GLU A 23 -7.06 4.70 11.16
N LEU A 24 -6.66 3.93 10.14
CA LEU A 24 -6.17 2.57 10.29
C LEU A 24 -4.91 2.51 11.16
N LEU A 25 -3.91 3.33 10.85
CA LEU A 25 -2.66 3.40 11.62
C LEU A 25 -2.94 3.84 13.06
N LYS A 26 -3.80 4.86 13.24
CA LYS A 26 -4.19 5.35 14.56
C LYS A 26 -4.92 4.27 15.38
N ARG A 27 -5.84 3.52 14.76
CA ARG A 27 -6.61 2.45 15.43
C ARG A 27 -5.69 1.39 16.05
N TYR A 28 -4.59 1.07 15.37
CA TYR A 28 -3.63 0.07 15.81
C TYR A 28 -2.39 0.66 16.49
N GLY A 29 -2.37 1.97 16.77
CA GLY A 29 -1.26 2.63 17.46
C GLY A 29 0.06 2.61 16.70
N ILE A 30 0.01 2.56 15.37
CA ILE A 30 1.18 2.51 14.50
C ILE A 30 1.66 3.92 14.18
N ASN A 31 2.92 4.19 14.49
CA ASN A 31 3.63 5.40 14.06
C ASN A 31 4.64 5.04 12.96
N LEU A 32 4.73 5.91 11.96
CA LEU A 32 5.65 5.80 10.83
C LEU A 32 6.74 6.85 10.96
N ASP A 33 7.99 6.43 10.86
CA ASP A 33 9.15 7.30 10.98
C ASP A 33 9.46 7.99 9.63
N ASN A 34 9.26 7.26 8.52
CA ASN A 34 9.49 7.74 7.15
C ASN A 34 8.19 8.12 6.43
N LYS A 35 7.34 8.93 7.09
CA LYS A 35 6.02 9.32 6.55
C LYS A 35 6.11 10.46 5.53
N PHE A 36 6.61 10.17 4.33
CA PHE A 36 6.72 11.12 3.22
C PHE A 36 5.52 11.06 2.28
N GLY A 37 4.94 12.23 1.98
CA GLY A 37 3.85 12.39 1.00
C GLY A 37 2.73 11.36 1.15
N TYR A 38 2.51 10.58 0.08
CA TYR A 38 1.48 9.53 -0.01
C TYR A 38 2.08 8.11 -0.02
N ASP A 39 3.34 7.93 0.37
CA ASP A 39 4.03 6.64 0.31
C ASP A 39 3.34 5.56 1.13
N TYR A 40 3.00 5.90 2.36
CA TYR A 40 2.27 5.00 3.26
C TYR A 40 0.86 4.68 2.74
N VAL A 41 0.25 5.60 1.99
CA VAL A 41 -1.06 5.37 1.34
C VAL A 41 -0.91 4.44 0.16
N PHE A 42 0.17 4.58 -0.62
CA PHE A 42 0.52 3.63 -1.69
C PHE A 42 0.77 2.24 -1.12
N ALA A 43 1.60 2.13 -0.07
CA ALA A 43 1.90 0.86 0.60
C ALA A 43 0.63 0.17 1.14
N ALA A 44 -0.25 0.91 1.80
CA ALA A 44 -1.52 0.37 2.31
C ALA A 44 -2.42 -0.15 1.18
N ASN A 45 -2.51 0.59 0.09
CA ASN A 45 -3.32 0.24 -1.08
C ASN A 45 -2.75 -0.98 -1.82
N MET A 46 -1.42 -1.05 -1.99
CA MET A 46 -0.72 -2.22 -2.52
C MET A 46 -0.96 -3.45 -1.64
N CYS A 47 -0.79 -3.32 -0.31
CA CYS A 47 -1.08 -4.39 0.64
C CYS A 47 -2.52 -4.92 0.48
N ARG A 48 -3.49 -3.99 0.41
CA ARG A 48 -4.92 -4.30 0.26
C ARG A 48 -5.23 -5.02 -1.05
N ALA A 49 -4.53 -4.70 -2.12
CA ALA A 49 -4.77 -5.29 -3.43
C ALA A 49 -4.13 -6.66 -3.59
N ASP A 50 -2.87 -6.80 -3.15
CA ASP A 50 -2.02 -7.93 -3.55
C ASP A 50 -1.84 -8.97 -2.43
N TYR A 51 -1.99 -8.57 -1.16
CA TYR A 51 -1.68 -9.44 0.00
C TYR A 51 -2.91 -9.70 0.89
N PHE A 52 -3.88 -8.78 0.92
CA PHE A 52 -5.02 -8.85 1.82
C PHE A 52 -6.05 -9.92 1.43
N GLY A 53 -6.40 -10.77 2.39
CA GLY A 53 -7.18 -11.99 2.18
C GLY A 53 -6.35 -13.19 1.71
N SER A 54 -5.03 -13.04 1.62
CA SER A 54 -4.07 -14.13 1.40
C SER A 54 -3.07 -14.18 2.56
N SER A 55 -1.85 -13.65 2.38
CA SER A 55 -0.82 -13.62 3.42
C SER A 55 -1.09 -12.61 4.52
N VAL A 56 -1.88 -11.55 4.24
CA VAL A 56 -2.35 -10.59 5.23
C VAL A 56 -3.83 -10.83 5.46
N THR A 57 -4.19 -11.30 6.66
CA THR A 57 -5.55 -11.80 6.93
C THR A 57 -6.47 -10.80 7.64
N ASP A 58 -5.92 -9.74 8.21
CA ASP A 58 -6.67 -8.75 8.98
C ASP A 58 -6.05 -7.35 8.90
N GLU A 59 -6.82 -6.36 9.34
CA GLU A 59 -6.44 -4.95 9.25
C GLU A 59 -5.24 -4.58 10.14
N GLN A 60 -5.01 -5.31 11.24
CA GLN A 60 -3.86 -5.07 12.10
C GLN A 60 -2.56 -5.45 11.37
N HIS A 61 -2.53 -6.61 10.72
CA HIS A 61 -1.37 -7.02 9.92
C HIS A 61 -1.20 -6.17 8.65
N LEU A 62 -2.27 -5.60 8.09
CA LEU A 62 -2.16 -4.59 7.03
C LEU A 62 -1.46 -3.33 7.57
N ALA A 63 -1.83 -2.84 8.75
CA ALA A 63 -1.18 -1.68 9.37
C ALA A 63 0.31 -1.95 9.68
N LEU A 64 0.64 -3.15 10.16
CA LEU A 64 2.03 -3.58 10.36
C LEU A 64 2.80 -3.65 9.04
N PHE A 65 2.21 -4.20 7.97
CA PHE A 65 2.83 -4.21 6.65
C PHE A 65 3.20 -2.80 6.18
N VAL A 66 2.32 -1.82 6.39
CA VAL A 66 2.61 -0.42 6.03
C VAL A 66 3.82 0.09 6.80
N LYS A 67 3.92 -0.22 8.09
CA LYS A 67 5.09 0.14 8.89
C LYS A 67 6.35 -0.53 8.36
N ASP A 68 6.32 -1.84 8.20
CA ASP A 68 7.49 -2.63 7.78
C ASP A 68 8.00 -2.20 6.40
N TYR A 69 7.11 -1.81 5.49
CA TYR A 69 7.48 -1.39 4.13
C TYR A 69 7.96 0.07 4.06
N VAL A 70 7.33 0.98 4.80
CA VAL A 70 7.66 2.42 4.76
C VAL A 70 8.89 2.74 5.60
N ASP A 71 9.01 2.09 6.75
CA ASP A 71 10.14 2.27 7.68
C ASP A 71 11.24 1.21 7.44
N ASP A 72 11.28 0.61 6.25
CA ASP A 72 12.30 -0.38 5.87
C ASP A 72 13.71 0.24 6.01
N PRO A 73 14.58 -0.29 6.88
CA PRO A 73 15.93 0.23 7.09
C PRO A 73 16.84 0.05 5.87
N ASP A 74 16.53 -0.90 4.99
CA ASP A 74 17.25 -1.11 3.72
C ASP A 74 16.66 -0.25 2.59
N GLY A 75 15.54 0.43 2.86
CA GLY A 75 14.89 1.37 1.96
C GLY A 75 15.58 2.74 1.90
N TYR A 76 14.96 3.65 1.16
CA TYR A 76 15.38 5.04 1.06
C TYR A 76 14.15 5.96 1.02
N GLU A 77 14.37 7.26 1.29
CA GLU A 77 13.31 8.28 1.24
C GLU A 77 12.57 8.22 -0.11
N GLU A 78 11.23 8.21 -0.08
CA GLU A 78 10.39 8.10 -1.28
C GLU A 78 10.55 6.80 -2.09
N LEU A 79 11.05 5.70 -1.49
CA LEU A 79 11.08 4.37 -2.13
C LEU A 79 9.71 3.96 -2.70
N PRO A 80 8.57 4.08 -1.96
CA PRO A 80 7.27 3.70 -2.49
C PRO A 80 6.84 4.55 -3.70
N PHE A 81 7.07 5.86 -3.67
CA PHE A 81 6.82 6.74 -4.81
C PHE A 81 7.71 6.40 -6.01
N THR A 82 9.00 6.11 -5.80
CA THR A 82 9.92 5.70 -6.87
C THR A 82 9.42 4.42 -7.54
N ARG A 83 8.93 3.46 -6.75
CA ARG A 83 8.31 2.25 -7.28
C ARG A 83 7.06 2.58 -8.10
N PHE A 84 6.18 3.43 -7.58
CA PHE A 84 4.99 3.86 -8.32
C PHE A 84 5.32 4.53 -9.65
N TYR A 85 6.36 5.37 -9.67
CA TYR A 85 6.84 6.01 -10.89
C TYR A 85 7.37 5.00 -11.91
N ALA A 86 8.17 4.01 -11.47
CA ALA A 86 8.65 2.93 -12.33
C ALA A 86 7.48 2.11 -12.91
N ASP A 87 6.44 1.87 -12.11
CA ASP A 87 5.20 1.22 -12.55
C ASP A 87 4.48 2.02 -13.64
N CYS A 88 4.39 3.35 -13.51
CA CYS A 88 3.82 4.24 -14.53
C CYS A 88 4.60 4.14 -15.86
N ILE A 89 5.94 4.16 -15.79
CA ILE A 89 6.82 3.96 -16.96
C ILE A 89 6.55 2.61 -17.61
N GLY A 90 6.56 1.52 -16.82
CA GLY A 90 6.35 0.16 -17.34
C GLY A 90 4.96 -0.05 -17.96
N LYS A 91 3.95 0.70 -17.49
CA LYS A 91 2.58 0.67 -18.03
C LYS A 91 2.37 1.64 -19.20
N GLY A 92 3.32 2.53 -19.48
CA GLY A 92 3.17 3.57 -20.50
C GLY A 92 2.08 4.60 -20.16
N VAL A 93 1.85 4.86 -18.87
CA VAL A 93 0.84 5.83 -18.40
C VAL A 93 1.52 6.94 -17.58
N PRO A 94 1.01 8.19 -17.66
CA PRO A 94 1.53 9.26 -16.82
C PRO A 94 1.21 9.01 -15.34
N ILE A 95 1.91 9.74 -14.46
CA ILE A 95 1.52 9.88 -13.06
C ILE A 95 0.14 10.61 -13.04
N PRO A 96 -0.89 10.04 -12.38
CA PRO A 96 -2.23 10.64 -12.31
C PRO A 96 -2.31 11.87 -11.39
#